data_AF-A0A848IVQ8-F1
#
_entry.id   AF-A0A848IVQ8-F1
#
_cell.length_a   1.000
_cell.length_b   1.000
_cell.length_c   1.000
_cell.angle_alpha   90.00
_cell.angle_beta   90.00
_cell.angle_gamma   90.00
#
_symmetry.space_group_name_H-M   'P 1'
#
loop_
_entity.id
_entity.type
_entity.pdbx_description
1 polymer ?
#
loop_
_entity_poly.entity_id
_entity_poly.type
_entity_poly.pdbx_seq_one_letter_code
_entity_poly.pdbx_strand_id
1 'polypeptide(L)'
;MSYKLFFISLFILLVITSCKRKNHEGESIFDTLEVSLTSSYFSDDGMYIFDLYKVNNSTPEKILIHEKNFDSKYTLSRISSAEGIKYHDEKGHIFWLKGNHYIFYDNDKKISEGRLINTTVQKLSAQTDQSIFGSYVSDGYAKKDQGFDWISVTLTPLNNKQVKVSIRSRADQKKPSCTFDGSAILTEKNTLKLYDDGMNVSITIKEDSLIIKPENQTSENRLYFYCSGGATLAGNYLKINESPDPDQIDITQFSKYLNYQKYGFLVSVKEDTLTVMPNGLENDNQVYKTCILGTITNAETGDLNVDGFPELIIYEVSDGSGSYGSIHGYSINNGKSLSMTGKLPDLRNVDSLSRGYMGHDEFAIVENTLVRRFPVYNTGDTNANPTGKTRQIQYKLIEGEALRKFVIDKVVEY
;
A
#
# COMPACT_ATOMS: atom_id res chain seq x y z
N MET A 1 30.93 -51.51 30.94
CA MET A 1 30.06 -51.27 29.76
C MET A 1 29.82 -49.78 29.66
N SER A 2 30.44 -49.13 28.68
CA SER A 2 30.37 -47.68 28.46
C SER A 2 29.32 -47.39 27.38
N TYR A 3 28.27 -46.65 27.72
CA TYR A 3 27.27 -46.20 26.75
C TYR A 3 27.74 -44.87 26.13
N LYS A 4 28.09 -44.90 24.84
CA LYS A 4 28.32 -43.69 24.03
C LYS A 4 26.97 -43.11 23.64
N LEU A 5 26.66 -41.90 24.12
CA LEU A 5 25.62 -41.04 23.55
C LEU A 5 26.13 -40.50 22.20
N PHE A 6 25.44 -40.84 21.11
CA PHE A 6 25.61 -40.17 19.82
C PHE A 6 24.77 -38.89 19.82
N PHE A 7 25.45 -37.74 19.87
CA PHE A 7 24.83 -36.46 19.53
C PHE A 7 24.69 -36.37 18.00
N ILE A 8 23.47 -36.56 17.50
CA ILE A 8 23.14 -36.22 16.11
C ILE A 8 22.80 -34.73 16.11
N SER A 9 23.77 -33.91 15.68
CA SER A 9 23.56 -32.50 15.41
C SER A 9 22.74 -32.37 14.12
N LEU A 10 21.44 -32.12 14.27
CA LEU A 10 20.55 -31.83 13.16
C LEU A 10 20.78 -30.36 12.75
N PHE A 11 21.68 -30.16 11.79
CA PHE A 11 21.85 -28.87 11.12
C PHE A 11 20.58 -28.58 10.31
N ILE A 12 19.67 -27.76 10.87
CA ILE A 12 18.55 -27.19 10.15
C ILE A 12 19.14 -26.16 9.18
N LEU A 13 19.27 -26.57 7.93
CA LEU A 13 19.64 -25.71 6.82
C LEU A 13 18.50 -24.70 6.60
N LEU A 14 18.63 -23.48 7.13
CA LEU A 14 17.74 -22.37 6.77
C LEU A 14 17.95 -22.08 5.28
N VAL A 15 17.06 -22.59 4.45
CA VAL A 15 16.98 -22.19 3.05
C VAL A 15 16.43 -20.77 3.04
N ILE A 16 17.31 -19.79 2.90
CA ILE A 16 16.92 -18.41 2.61
C ILE A 16 16.41 -18.40 1.17
N THR A 17 15.16 -18.77 0.96
CA THR A 17 14.48 -18.50 -0.31
C THR A 17 14.33 -16.98 -0.39
N SER A 18 15.21 -16.34 -1.17
CA SER A 18 14.97 -15.00 -1.68
C SER A 18 13.60 -14.98 -2.34
N CYS A 19 12.70 -14.14 -1.84
CA CYS A 19 11.47 -13.82 -2.54
C CYS A 19 11.85 -12.97 -3.73
N LYS A 20 12.22 -13.66 -4.81
CA LYS A 20 12.08 -13.08 -6.12
C LYS A 20 10.63 -13.29 -6.50
N ARG A 21 9.89 -12.19 -6.63
CA ARG A 21 8.75 -12.14 -7.55
C ARG A 21 9.21 -12.89 -8.79
N LYS A 22 8.60 -14.03 -9.10
CA LYS A 22 8.83 -14.68 -10.40
C LYS A 22 8.24 -13.73 -11.43
N ASN A 23 8.99 -12.70 -11.79
CA ASN A 23 8.84 -12.09 -13.07
C ASN A 23 9.06 -13.24 -14.04
N HIS A 24 8.05 -13.50 -14.86
CA HIS A 24 8.30 -14.16 -16.13
C HIS A 24 9.30 -13.25 -16.85
N GLU A 25 10.61 -13.55 -16.69
CA GLU A 25 11.67 -13.01 -17.51
C GLU A 25 11.47 -13.59 -18.92
N GLY A 26 10.56 -12.98 -19.67
CA GLY A 26 10.86 -12.68 -21.05
C GLY A 26 11.53 -11.31 -21.03
N GLU A 27 12.77 -11.22 -21.53
CA GLU A 27 13.43 -9.94 -21.79
C GLU A 27 12.44 -9.01 -22.49
N SER A 28 12.01 -7.97 -21.78
CA SER A 28 11.06 -7.00 -22.32
C SER A 28 11.84 -5.95 -23.08
N ILE A 29 11.40 -5.67 -24.30
CA ILE A 29 11.98 -4.69 -25.23
C ILE A 29 12.03 -3.25 -24.62
N PHE A 30 11.42 -3.01 -23.45
CA PHE A 30 11.38 -1.71 -22.77
C PHE A 30 12.73 -1.20 -22.26
N ASP A 31 13.70 -2.07 -21.93
CA ASP A 31 14.98 -1.64 -21.33
C ASP A 31 16.03 -1.15 -22.36
N THR A 32 15.69 -1.14 -23.65
CA THR A 32 16.67 -0.86 -24.72
C THR A 32 16.32 0.33 -25.63
N LEU A 33 15.18 0.99 -25.43
CA LEU A 33 14.69 2.07 -26.31
C LEU A 33 14.66 3.42 -25.57
N GLU A 34 15.26 4.45 -26.18
CA GLU A 34 15.05 5.84 -25.74
C GLU A 34 13.62 6.28 -26.06
N VAL A 35 12.83 6.56 -25.01
CA VAL A 35 11.43 6.95 -25.13
C VAL A 35 11.12 8.21 -24.32
N SER A 36 10.09 8.95 -24.74
CA SER A 36 9.60 10.14 -24.04
C SER A 36 8.10 10.03 -23.75
N LEU A 37 7.70 10.25 -22.49
CA LEU A 37 6.27 10.28 -22.13
C LEU A 37 5.59 11.43 -22.89
N THR A 38 4.55 11.09 -23.63
CA THR A 38 3.84 12.03 -24.49
C THR A 38 2.51 12.44 -23.90
N SER A 39 1.76 11.49 -23.34
CA SER A 39 0.38 11.71 -22.89
C SER A 39 -0.11 10.56 -22.03
N SER A 40 -1.02 10.84 -21.10
CA SER A 40 -1.74 9.83 -20.31
C SER A 40 -3.23 9.90 -20.59
N TYR A 41 -3.89 8.76 -20.65
CA TYR A 41 -5.33 8.65 -20.91
C TYR A 41 -6.02 7.86 -19.80
N PHE A 42 -7.24 8.28 -19.46
CA PHE A 42 -8.11 7.59 -18.50
C PHE A 42 -9.33 7.06 -19.23
N SER A 43 -9.69 5.79 -19.02
CA SER A 43 -10.90 5.24 -19.61
C SER A 43 -12.17 5.86 -19.01
N ASP A 44 -13.21 5.98 -19.83
CA ASP A 44 -14.51 6.53 -19.40
C ASP A 44 -15.19 5.63 -18.35
N ASP A 45 -14.86 4.33 -18.32
CA ASP A 45 -15.30 3.37 -17.31
C ASP A 45 -14.41 3.34 -16.05
N GLY A 46 -13.33 4.13 -16.03
CA GLY A 46 -12.38 4.24 -14.94
C GLY A 46 -11.47 3.02 -14.69
N MET A 47 -11.53 2.01 -15.56
CA MET A 47 -10.80 0.74 -15.43
C MET A 47 -9.34 0.79 -15.89
N TYR A 48 -8.96 1.72 -16.78
CA TYR A 48 -7.66 1.72 -17.44
C TYR A 48 -6.97 3.08 -17.36
N ILE A 49 -5.67 3.06 -17.11
CA ILE A 49 -4.80 4.23 -17.25
C ILE A 49 -3.71 3.88 -18.26
N PHE A 50 -3.68 4.56 -19.40
CA PHE A 50 -2.68 4.33 -20.44
C PHE A 50 -1.68 5.47 -20.47
N ASP A 51 -0.42 5.19 -20.12
CA ASP A 51 0.72 6.09 -20.36
C ASP A 51 1.31 5.78 -21.75
N LEU A 52 1.30 6.77 -22.63
CA LEU A 52 1.87 6.69 -23.98
C LEU A 52 3.26 7.32 -24.03
N TYR A 53 4.25 6.53 -24.43
CA TYR A 53 5.62 6.98 -24.65
C TYR A 53 5.93 6.91 -26.14
N LYS A 54 6.45 8.00 -26.71
CA LYS A 54 6.93 8.01 -28.09
C LYS A 54 8.35 7.48 -28.14
N VAL A 55 8.63 6.57 -29.07
CA VAL A 55 9.98 6.05 -29.32
C VAL A 55 10.73 7.05 -30.19
N ASN A 56 11.84 7.58 -29.66
CA ASN A 56 12.64 8.58 -30.37
C ASN A 56 13.22 7.99 -31.66
N ASN A 57 13.28 8.79 -32.73
CA ASN A 57 13.89 8.42 -34.03
C ASN A 57 13.35 7.14 -34.69
N SER A 58 12.07 6.81 -34.50
CA SER A 58 11.43 5.63 -35.12
C SER A 58 10.74 5.94 -36.46
N THR A 59 10.94 5.09 -37.47
CA THR A 59 10.21 5.13 -38.76
C THR A 59 9.74 3.72 -39.16
N PRO A 60 8.41 3.46 -39.31
CA PRO A 60 7.30 4.36 -38.97
C PRO A 60 7.33 4.74 -37.48
N GLU A 61 6.63 5.83 -37.13
CA GLU A 61 6.55 6.29 -35.74
C GLU A 61 6.02 5.16 -34.84
N LYS A 62 6.74 4.85 -33.77
CA LYS A 62 6.36 3.85 -32.77
C LYS A 62 6.00 4.51 -31.45
N ILE A 63 5.03 3.91 -30.77
CA ILE A 63 4.70 4.22 -29.38
C ILE A 63 4.84 2.96 -28.52
N LEU A 64 5.26 3.18 -27.28
CA LEU A 64 5.09 2.23 -26.19
C LEU A 64 3.88 2.67 -25.38
N ILE A 65 2.99 1.73 -25.07
CA ILE A 65 1.87 1.95 -24.16
C ILE A 65 2.14 1.13 -22.91
N HIS A 66 2.05 1.79 -21.76
CA HIS A 66 1.98 1.14 -20.46
C HIS A 66 0.59 1.35 -19.88
N GLU A 67 -0.17 0.26 -19.78
CA GLU A 67 -1.40 0.23 -19.02
C GLU A 67 -1.03 0.00 -17.55
N LYS A 68 -1.35 0.96 -16.69
CA LYS A 68 -0.81 1.02 -15.31
C LYS A 68 -1.54 0.12 -14.33
N ASN A 69 -2.82 -0.15 -14.54
CA ASN A 69 -3.63 -0.86 -13.55
C ASN A 69 -3.39 -2.37 -13.58
N PHE A 70 -3.09 -2.92 -14.75
CA PHE A 70 -2.80 -4.33 -15.00
C PHE A 70 -1.35 -4.57 -15.47
N ASP A 71 -0.51 -3.54 -15.40
CA ASP A 71 0.91 -3.52 -15.81
C ASP A 71 1.17 -4.10 -17.21
N SER A 72 0.20 -3.94 -18.11
CA SER A 72 0.25 -4.48 -19.46
C SER A 72 0.99 -3.51 -20.39
N LYS A 73 1.85 -4.05 -21.26
CA LYS A 73 2.74 -3.25 -22.11
C LYS A 73 2.58 -3.61 -23.58
N TYR A 74 2.50 -2.58 -24.42
CA TYR A 74 2.29 -2.72 -25.86
C TYR A 74 3.31 -1.88 -26.65
N THR A 75 3.74 -2.38 -27.79
CA THR A 75 4.58 -1.63 -28.75
C THR A 75 3.84 -1.55 -30.06
N LEU A 76 3.39 -0.37 -30.45
CA LEU A 76 2.53 -0.18 -31.61
C LEU A 76 3.20 0.73 -32.64
N SER A 77 3.00 0.44 -33.93
CA SER A 77 3.51 1.25 -35.05
C SER A 77 2.39 2.04 -35.71
N ARG A 78 2.66 3.29 -36.09
CA ARG A 78 1.68 4.16 -36.73
C ARG A 78 1.28 3.62 -38.10
N ILE A 79 -0.03 3.65 -38.39
CA ILE A 79 -0.61 3.25 -39.68
C ILE A 79 -1.40 4.41 -40.31
N SER A 80 -1.59 4.38 -41.63
CA SER A 80 -2.43 5.36 -42.34
C SER A 80 -3.90 5.22 -41.93
N SER A 81 -4.56 6.33 -41.61
CA SER A 81 -6.00 6.36 -41.30
C SER A 81 -6.67 7.57 -41.92
N ALA A 82 -7.93 7.41 -42.34
CA ALA A 82 -8.75 8.48 -42.91
C ALA A 82 -9.20 9.51 -41.84
N GLU A 83 -9.22 9.11 -40.56
CA GLU A 83 -9.65 9.95 -39.45
C GLU A 83 -8.84 9.62 -38.19
N GLY A 84 -8.29 10.63 -37.52
CA GLY A 84 -7.47 10.46 -36.31
C GLY A 84 -6.11 9.81 -36.57
N ILE A 85 -5.43 9.42 -35.49
CA ILE A 85 -4.12 8.77 -35.53
C ILE A 85 -4.27 7.34 -34.99
N LYS A 86 -3.86 6.33 -35.77
CA LYS A 86 -3.93 4.91 -35.38
C LYS A 86 -2.55 4.31 -35.23
N TYR A 87 -2.39 3.50 -34.19
CA TYR A 87 -1.23 2.63 -33.99
C TYR A 87 -1.69 1.18 -33.89
N HIS A 88 -0.89 0.25 -34.42
CA HIS A 88 -1.22 -1.17 -34.51
C HIS A 88 0.01 -2.06 -34.30
N ASP A 89 -0.17 -3.25 -33.73
CA ASP A 89 0.83 -4.33 -33.69
C ASP A 89 0.37 -5.58 -34.44
N GLU A 90 1.31 -6.51 -34.68
CA GLU A 90 1.04 -7.77 -35.37
C GLU A 90 0.09 -8.71 -34.60
N LYS A 91 -0.19 -8.43 -33.31
CA LYS A 91 -1.10 -9.21 -32.47
C LYS A 91 -2.55 -8.74 -32.58
N GLY A 92 -2.81 -7.68 -33.34
CA GLY A 92 -4.15 -7.16 -33.60
C GLY A 92 -4.60 -6.06 -32.65
N HIS A 93 -3.73 -5.54 -31.77
CA HIS A 93 -4.10 -4.42 -30.91
C HIS A 93 -4.11 -3.12 -31.72
N ILE A 94 -5.12 -2.27 -31.50
CA ILE A 94 -5.22 -0.95 -32.15
C ILE A 94 -5.46 0.12 -31.09
N PHE A 95 -4.58 1.12 -31.04
CA PHE A 95 -4.80 2.32 -30.26
C PHE A 95 -5.14 3.48 -31.21
N TRP A 96 -6.38 3.96 -31.15
CA TRP A 96 -6.91 4.98 -32.05
C TRP A 96 -7.16 6.29 -31.31
N LEU A 97 -6.40 7.31 -31.65
CA LEU A 97 -6.54 8.67 -31.14
C LEU A 97 -7.41 9.52 -32.06
N LYS A 98 -8.43 10.16 -31.48
CA LYS A 98 -9.31 11.13 -32.13
C LYS A 98 -9.37 12.41 -31.31
N GLY A 99 -8.43 13.33 -31.57
CA GLY A 99 -8.25 14.52 -30.73
C GLY A 99 -7.85 14.11 -29.30
N ASN A 100 -8.65 14.52 -28.31
CA ASN A 100 -8.44 14.16 -26.90
C ASN A 100 -9.14 12.85 -26.49
N HIS A 101 -9.74 12.11 -27.42
CA HIS A 101 -10.37 10.82 -27.13
C HIS A 101 -9.49 9.69 -27.66
N TYR A 102 -9.40 8.57 -26.93
CA TYR A 102 -8.79 7.34 -27.39
C TYR A 102 -9.82 6.22 -27.46
N ILE A 103 -9.56 5.25 -28.32
CA ILE A 103 -10.24 3.96 -28.31
C ILE A 103 -9.18 2.88 -28.47
N PHE A 104 -9.18 1.91 -27.57
CA PHE A 104 -8.31 0.75 -27.59
C PHE A 104 -9.09 -0.50 -28.00
N TYR A 105 -8.60 -1.19 -29.01
CA TYR A 105 -9.13 -2.45 -29.52
C TYR A 105 -8.12 -3.57 -29.33
N ASP A 106 -8.66 -4.76 -29.11
CA ASP A 106 -7.97 -6.02 -29.30
C ASP A 106 -8.72 -6.76 -30.42
N ASN A 107 -8.07 -6.89 -31.57
CA ASN A 107 -8.69 -7.29 -32.82
C ASN A 107 -9.90 -6.39 -33.13
N ASP A 108 -11.06 -6.97 -33.43
CA ASP A 108 -12.29 -6.22 -33.75
C ASP A 108 -13.09 -5.82 -32.51
N LYS A 109 -12.64 -6.18 -31.30
CA LYS A 109 -13.36 -5.90 -30.06
C LYS A 109 -12.84 -4.62 -29.41
N LYS A 110 -13.74 -3.65 -29.18
CA LYS A 110 -13.43 -2.48 -28.35
C LYS A 110 -13.21 -2.93 -26.90
N ILE A 111 -12.00 -2.71 -26.40
CA ILE A 111 -11.62 -3.05 -25.03
C ILE A 111 -11.85 -1.86 -24.09
N SER A 112 -11.47 -0.67 -24.53
CA SER A 112 -11.60 0.53 -23.73
C SER A 112 -11.73 1.77 -24.61
N GLU A 113 -12.38 2.81 -24.09
CA GLU A 113 -12.35 4.15 -24.65
C GLU A 113 -12.29 5.16 -23.51
N GLY A 114 -11.82 6.36 -23.83
CA GLY A 114 -11.78 7.42 -22.84
C GLY A 114 -10.96 8.60 -23.30
N ARG A 115 -10.53 9.44 -22.37
CA ARG A 115 -10.03 10.77 -22.73
C ARG A 115 -8.62 11.02 -22.24
N LEU A 116 -7.94 11.89 -22.98
CA LEU A 116 -6.67 12.47 -22.61
C LEU A 116 -6.86 13.10 -21.23
N ILE A 117 -5.98 12.75 -20.32
CA ILE A 117 -5.89 13.42 -19.04
C ILE A 117 -5.29 14.79 -19.34
N ASN A 118 -6.17 15.76 -19.63
CA ASN A 118 -5.76 17.15 -19.72
C ASN A 118 -5.30 17.55 -18.33
N THR A 119 -4.01 17.88 -18.19
CA THR A 119 -3.47 18.60 -17.03
C THR A 119 -3.98 20.05 -17.05
N THR A 120 -5.29 20.21 -17.09
CA THR A 120 -6.01 21.43 -16.75
C THR A 120 -6.67 21.15 -15.40
N VAL A 121 -5.84 21.17 -14.35
CA VAL A 121 -6.29 21.78 -13.10
C VAL A 121 -6.89 23.12 -13.49
N GLN A 122 -8.12 23.39 -13.07
CA GLN A 122 -8.81 24.67 -13.28
C GLN A 122 -7.83 25.84 -13.15
N LYS A 123 -7.45 26.44 -14.28
CA LYS A 123 -6.92 27.81 -14.31
C LYS A 123 -8.10 28.74 -14.50
N LEU A 124 -8.96 28.79 -13.48
CA LEU A 124 -9.78 29.97 -13.18
C LEU A 124 -8.95 30.78 -12.19
N SER A 125 -8.36 31.86 -12.68
CA SER A 125 -7.56 32.77 -11.88
C SER A 125 -8.41 33.44 -10.80
N ALA A 126 -8.15 33.07 -9.54
CA ALA A 126 -7.96 33.96 -8.38
C ALA A 126 -8.36 33.27 -7.06
N GLN A 127 -7.51 32.36 -6.57
CA GLN A 127 -7.00 32.27 -5.20
C GLN A 127 -6.29 30.92 -5.06
N THR A 128 -5.06 30.95 -4.58
CA THR A 128 -4.28 29.78 -4.16
C THR A 128 -5.12 28.90 -3.24
N ASP A 129 -5.66 27.80 -3.78
CA ASP A 129 -5.98 26.64 -2.96
C ASP A 129 -4.83 25.65 -3.11
N GLN A 130 -3.79 25.88 -2.31
CA GLN A 130 -2.68 24.94 -2.18
C GLN A 130 -3.25 23.62 -1.66
N SER A 131 -3.31 22.62 -2.54
CA SER A 131 -3.49 21.24 -2.11
C SER A 131 -2.47 20.94 -1.01
N ILE A 132 -2.95 20.57 0.18
CA ILE A 132 -2.10 20.16 1.32
C ILE A 132 -1.33 18.86 1.05
N PHE A 133 -1.63 18.18 -0.05
CA PHE A 133 -1.02 16.92 -0.44
C PHE A 133 0.32 17.11 -1.14
N GLY A 134 1.14 16.06 -1.06
CA GLY A 134 2.51 16.03 -1.58
C GLY A 134 3.55 15.85 -0.48
N SER A 135 4.80 16.12 -0.82
CA SER A 135 5.94 15.91 0.06
C SER A 135 6.48 17.23 0.61
N TYR A 136 6.83 17.20 1.89
CA TYR A 136 7.46 18.28 2.63
C TYR A 136 8.76 17.74 3.22
N VAL A 137 9.82 18.53 3.28
CA VAL A 137 11.15 18.10 3.72
C VAL A 137 11.74 19.01 4.77
N SER A 138 12.52 18.47 5.69
CA SER A 138 13.24 19.25 6.70
C SER A 138 14.40 20.04 6.09
N ASP A 139 14.90 21.04 6.81
CA ASP A 139 15.94 21.99 6.34
C ASP A 139 17.21 21.31 5.81
N GLY A 140 17.54 20.11 6.30
CA GLY A 140 18.70 19.33 5.85
C GLY A 140 18.63 18.94 4.38
N TYR A 141 17.44 18.87 3.78
CA TYR A 141 17.25 18.47 2.38
C TYR A 141 17.93 19.42 1.39
N ALA A 142 17.96 20.73 1.70
CA ALA A 142 18.64 21.72 0.85
C ALA A 142 20.16 21.47 0.75
N LYS A 143 20.73 20.70 1.68
CA LYS A 143 22.15 20.32 1.73
C LYS A 143 22.36 18.80 1.56
N LYS A 144 21.39 18.08 1.02
CA LYS A 144 21.46 16.62 0.85
C LYS A 144 22.70 16.17 0.06
N ASP A 145 23.11 16.92 -0.95
CA ASP A 145 24.29 16.61 -1.77
C ASP A 145 25.62 16.80 -1.01
N GLN A 146 25.59 17.45 0.15
CA GLN A 146 26.72 17.61 1.07
C GLN A 146 26.72 16.56 2.19
N GLY A 147 25.82 15.56 2.12
CA GLY A 147 25.71 14.49 3.12
C GLY A 147 24.90 14.84 4.37
N PHE A 148 24.13 15.93 4.36
CA PHE A 148 23.25 16.26 5.48
C PHE A 148 22.12 15.23 5.59
N ASP A 149 21.73 14.93 6.82
CA ASP A 149 20.54 14.12 7.10
C ASP A 149 19.28 14.96 6.89
N TRP A 150 18.19 14.31 6.48
CA TRP A 150 16.92 14.98 6.23
C TRP A 150 15.75 14.00 6.35
N ILE A 151 14.56 14.56 6.55
CA ILE A 151 13.30 13.83 6.74
C ILE A 151 12.29 14.38 5.74
N SER A 152 11.51 13.50 5.13
CA SER A 152 10.31 13.87 4.37
C SER A 152 9.04 13.44 5.07
N VAL A 153 8.04 14.31 5.04
CA VAL A 153 6.64 14.06 5.41
C VAL A 153 5.84 14.08 4.11
N THR A 154 5.18 12.98 3.77
CA THR A 154 4.32 12.87 2.60
C THR A 154 2.86 12.72 3.04
N LEU A 155 2.00 13.57 2.50
CA LEU A 155 0.56 13.59 2.75
C LEU A 155 -0.19 13.07 1.53
N THR A 156 -0.89 11.94 1.69
CA THR A 156 -1.65 11.28 0.62
C THR A 156 -3.12 11.17 1.03
N PRO A 157 -4.09 11.57 0.19
CA PRO A 157 -5.51 11.40 0.51
C PRO A 157 -5.86 9.92 0.61
N LEU A 158 -6.55 9.51 1.69
CA LEU A 158 -7.18 8.19 1.80
C LEU A 158 -8.65 8.25 1.41
N ASN A 159 -9.33 9.33 1.81
CA ASN A 159 -10.70 9.67 1.41
C ASN A 159 -10.92 11.18 1.63
N ASN A 160 -12.17 11.61 1.61
CA ASN A 160 -12.54 13.03 1.75
C ASN A 160 -12.18 13.66 3.11
N LYS A 161 -11.88 12.87 4.14
CA LYS A 161 -11.56 13.37 5.49
C LYS A 161 -10.29 12.79 6.10
N GLN A 162 -9.79 11.67 5.59
CA GLN A 162 -8.59 11.00 6.10
C GLN A 162 -7.42 11.15 5.15
N VAL A 163 -6.24 11.37 5.73
CA VAL A 163 -4.98 11.58 5.04
C VAL A 163 -3.96 10.62 5.62
N LYS A 164 -3.31 9.84 4.76
CA LYS A 164 -2.14 9.05 5.14
C LYS A 164 -0.97 10.01 5.32
N VAL A 165 -0.31 9.90 6.46
CA VAL A 165 0.92 10.61 6.80
C VAL A 165 2.05 9.60 6.78
N SER A 166 2.98 9.74 5.84
CA SER A 166 4.17 8.90 5.74
C SER A 166 5.41 9.73 5.98
N ILE A 167 6.21 9.36 6.99
CA ILE A 167 7.46 10.04 7.32
C ILE A 167 8.62 9.08 7.09
N ARG A 168 9.62 9.54 6.33
CA ARG A 168 10.79 8.77 5.93
C ARG A 168 12.02 9.65 6.01
N SER A 169 13.08 9.18 6.64
CA SER A 169 14.39 9.83 6.59
C SER A 169 15.19 9.39 5.37
N ARG A 170 16.26 10.12 5.10
CA ARG A 170 17.35 9.69 4.22
C ARG A 170 17.87 8.29 4.59
N ALA A 171 18.27 7.49 3.59
CA ALA A 171 18.67 6.10 3.75
C ALA A 171 19.85 5.61 2.87
N ASP A 172 20.35 6.42 1.93
CA ASP A 172 21.49 6.07 1.05
C ASP A 172 22.84 6.06 1.77
N GLN A 173 23.04 6.96 2.73
CA GLN A 173 24.34 7.11 3.42
C GLN A 173 24.44 6.32 4.73
N LYS A 174 23.31 6.11 5.40
CA LYS A 174 23.21 5.44 6.70
C LYS A 174 21.84 4.80 6.84
N LYS A 175 21.68 3.96 7.87
CA LYS A 175 20.36 3.42 8.22
C LYS A 175 19.36 4.57 8.45
N PRO A 176 18.09 4.40 8.04
CA PRO A 176 17.04 5.37 8.29
C PRO A 176 17.01 5.82 9.75
N SER A 177 16.97 7.13 9.97
CA SER A 177 16.90 7.74 11.29
C SER A 177 15.47 7.91 11.77
N CYS A 178 14.48 8.08 10.88
CA CYS A 178 13.06 8.25 11.22
C CYS A 178 12.15 7.53 10.22
N THR A 179 11.20 6.73 10.73
CA THR A 179 10.22 6.00 9.89
C THR A 179 8.88 5.95 10.63
N PHE A 180 7.80 6.41 9.99
CA PHE A 180 6.46 6.39 10.57
C PHE A 180 5.37 6.40 9.49
N ASP A 181 4.31 5.61 9.67
CA ASP A 181 3.04 5.79 8.96
C ASP A 181 1.89 5.95 9.95
N GLY A 182 0.98 6.86 9.63
CA GLY A 182 -0.25 7.06 10.40
C GLY A 182 -1.38 7.60 9.53
N SER A 183 -2.58 7.66 10.12
CA SER A 183 -3.75 8.28 9.50
C SER A 183 -4.13 9.52 10.29
N ALA A 184 -4.29 10.64 9.61
CA ALA A 184 -4.71 11.90 10.19
C ALA A 184 -6.08 12.31 9.64
N ILE A 185 -6.87 12.97 10.46
CA ILE A 185 -8.19 13.48 10.12
C ILE A 185 -8.09 14.96 9.80
N LEU A 186 -8.62 15.37 8.65
CA LEU A 186 -8.77 16.77 8.26
C LEU A 186 -9.90 17.40 9.10
N THR A 187 -9.53 18.30 10.02
CA THR A 187 -10.49 18.99 10.91
C THR A 187 -10.87 20.37 10.38
N GLU A 188 -9.93 21.05 9.71
CA GLU A 188 -10.10 22.34 9.06
C GLU A 188 -9.34 22.33 7.73
N LYS A 189 -9.53 23.34 6.87
CA LYS A 189 -8.98 23.37 5.51
C LYS A 189 -7.48 23.01 5.43
N ASN A 190 -6.69 23.41 6.43
CA ASN A 190 -5.24 23.21 6.46
C ASN A 190 -4.71 22.58 7.77
N THR A 191 -5.59 21.99 8.58
CA THR A 191 -5.20 21.40 9.87
C THR A 191 -5.61 19.93 9.88
N LEU A 192 -4.63 19.05 10.09
CA LEU A 192 -4.82 17.63 10.30
C LEU A 192 -4.57 17.29 11.78
N LYS A 193 -5.41 16.41 12.33
CA LYS A 193 -5.18 15.81 13.64
C LYS A 193 -4.81 14.35 13.49
N LEU A 194 -3.65 13.99 14.01
CA LEU A 194 -3.17 12.62 14.05
C LEU A 194 -3.31 12.08 15.47
N TYR A 195 -4.06 10.98 15.58
CA TYR A 195 -4.25 10.22 16.80
C TYR A 195 -3.79 8.80 16.57
N ASP A 196 -2.64 8.43 17.14
CA ASP A 196 -2.08 7.09 16.98
C ASP A 196 -1.33 6.66 18.25
N ASP A 197 -1.78 5.59 18.90
CA ASP A 197 -1.09 5.00 20.06
C ASP A 197 -0.72 6.01 21.19
N GLY A 198 -1.68 6.88 21.54
CA GLY A 198 -1.50 7.93 22.56
C GLY A 198 -0.73 9.17 22.08
N MET A 199 -0.31 9.20 20.82
CA MET A 199 0.21 10.39 20.14
C MET A 199 -0.95 11.27 19.70
N ASN A 200 -1.01 12.50 20.22
CA ASN A 200 -1.95 13.52 19.82
C ASN A 200 -1.18 14.69 19.22
N VAL A 201 -1.27 14.84 17.90
CA VAL A 201 -0.40 15.73 17.11
C VAL A 201 -1.24 16.56 16.15
N SER A 202 -0.93 17.86 16.11
CA SER A 202 -1.44 18.78 15.10
C SER A 202 -0.43 18.87 13.95
N ILE A 203 -0.91 18.68 12.73
CA ILE A 203 -0.15 18.97 11.51
C ILE A 203 -0.82 20.17 10.85
N THR A 204 -0.14 21.31 10.83
CA THR A 204 -0.68 22.56 10.28
C THR A 204 0.07 22.92 9.01
N ILE A 205 -0.68 23.19 7.94
CA ILE A 205 -0.14 23.60 6.65
C ILE A 205 -0.41 25.09 6.47
N LYS A 206 0.63 25.87 6.16
CA LYS A 206 0.51 27.27 5.78
C LYS A 206 1.42 27.54 4.61
N GLU A 207 0.83 27.90 3.48
CA GLU A 207 1.55 28.09 2.22
C GLU A 207 2.36 26.83 1.86
N ASP A 208 3.67 26.96 1.69
CA ASP A 208 4.60 25.85 1.43
C ASP A 208 5.23 25.30 2.70
N SER A 209 4.70 25.62 3.88
CA SER A 209 5.19 25.11 5.16
C SER A 209 4.22 24.11 5.79
N LEU A 210 4.76 23.00 6.27
CA LEU A 210 4.09 22.03 7.11
C LEU A 210 4.76 22.01 8.48
N ILE A 211 3.95 22.09 9.54
CA ILE A 211 4.43 22.09 10.93
C ILE A 211 3.80 20.92 11.67
N ILE A 212 4.64 20.03 12.22
CA ILE A 212 4.21 18.94 13.11
C ILE A 212 4.45 19.38 14.56
N LYS A 213 3.38 19.47 15.35
CA LYS A 213 3.44 19.84 16.77
C LYS A 213 2.70 18.84 17.67
N PRO A 214 3.34 18.36 18.74
CA PRO A 214 2.64 17.59 19.77
C PRO A 214 1.69 18.51 20.56
N GLU A 215 0.55 17.98 20.99
CA GLU A 215 -0.43 18.71 21.81
C GLU A 215 -0.10 18.67 23.32
N ASN A 216 0.83 17.82 23.73
CA ASN A 216 1.26 17.66 25.13
C ASN A 216 2.62 16.95 25.22
N GLN A 217 3.25 16.97 26.40
CA GLN A 217 4.56 16.36 26.66
C GLN A 217 4.61 14.86 26.35
N THR A 218 3.54 14.12 26.63
CA THR A 218 3.47 12.69 26.32
C THR A 218 3.57 12.44 24.82
N SER A 219 2.87 13.25 24.02
CA SER A 219 2.93 13.20 22.56
C SER A 219 4.30 13.62 22.04
N GLU A 220 4.92 14.62 22.65
CA GLU A 220 6.29 15.03 22.32
C GLU A 220 7.28 13.88 22.51
N ASN A 221 7.25 13.22 23.67
CA ASN A 221 8.09 12.07 23.96
C ASN A 221 7.85 10.91 22.97
N ARG A 222 6.60 10.73 22.54
CA ARG A 222 6.25 9.74 21.50
C ARG A 222 6.80 10.07 20.13
N LEU A 223 6.91 11.35 19.74
CA LEU A 223 7.50 11.71 18.45
C LEU A 223 9.00 11.37 18.36
N TYR A 224 9.72 11.36 19.48
CA TYR A 224 11.11 10.89 19.53
C TYR A 224 11.22 9.36 19.34
N PHE A 225 10.20 8.58 19.71
CA PHE A 225 10.23 7.11 19.61
C PHE A 225 10.35 6.62 18.16
N TYR A 226 9.76 7.35 17.21
CA TYR A 226 9.81 7.03 15.78
C TYR A 226 11.11 7.44 15.08
N CYS A 227 12.05 7.98 15.85
CA CYS A 227 13.32 8.48 15.39
C CYS A 227 14.48 7.94 16.24
N SER A 228 15.70 7.97 15.69
CA SER A 228 16.92 7.58 16.38
C SER A 228 17.93 8.73 16.41
N GLY A 229 18.93 8.64 17.29
CA GLY A 229 19.99 9.67 17.38
C GLY A 229 19.52 11.02 17.93
N GLY A 230 18.40 11.07 18.66
CA GLY A 230 17.84 12.29 19.24
C GLY A 230 17.00 13.13 18.27
N ALA A 231 16.77 12.64 17.04
CA ALA A 231 15.84 13.26 16.11
C ALA A 231 14.37 13.07 16.57
N THR A 232 13.47 13.86 16.03
CA THR A 232 12.02 13.79 16.30
C THR A 232 11.24 14.09 15.02
N LEU A 233 10.01 13.58 14.96
CA LEU A 233 9.07 13.92 13.90
C LEU A 233 8.55 15.37 14.04
N ALA A 234 8.61 15.98 15.24
CA ALA A 234 8.22 17.36 15.44
C ALA A 234 9.15 18.32 14.66
N GLY A 235 8.58 19.34 14.02
CA GLY A 235 9.40 20.31 13.29
C GLY A 235 8.65 21.05 12.19
N ASN A 236 9.42 21.86 11.47
CA ASN A 236 8.98 22.56 10.28
C ASN A 236 9.54 21.85 9.04
N TYR A 237 8.70 21.75 8.03
CA TYR A 237 9.00 21.11 6.76
C TYR A 237 8.57 22.04 5.63
N LEU A 238 9.33 22.05 4.53
CA LEU A 238 9.07 22.86 3.36
C LEU A 238 8.59 21.98 2.21
N LYS A 239 7.55 22.43 1.51
CA LYS A 239 6.98 21.72 0.37
C LYS A 239 8.01 21.66 -0.76
N ILE A 240 8.06 20.50 -1.42
CA ILE A 240 8.81 20.30 -2.67
C ILE A 240 7.84 19.98 -3.80
N ASN A 241 8.24 20.32 -5.02
CA ASN A 241 7.40 20.13 -6.21
C ASN A 241 7.27 18.67 -6.65
N GLU A 242 8.30 17.86 -6.35
CA GLU A 242 8.41 16.47 -6.74
C GLU A 242 8.58 15.58 -5.50
N SER A 243 8.32 14.28 -5.65
CA SER A 243 8.63 13.33 -4.60
C SER A 243 10.14 13.29 -4.33
N PRO A 244 10.58 12.98 -3.10
CA PRO A 244 12.00 12.79 -2.81
C PRO A 244 12.60 11.67 -3.69
N ASP A 245 13.89 11.80 -3.98
CA ASP A 245 14.65 10.82 -4.76
C ASP A 245 14.58 9.42 -4.09
N PRO A 246 14.01 8.40 -4.78
CA PRO A 246 13.87 7.05 -4.23
C PRO A 246 15.21 6.40 -3.88
N ASP A 247 16.30 6.80 -4.53
CA ASP A 247 17.63 6.27 -4.24
C ASP A 247 18.21 6.84 -2.95
N GLN A 248 17.72 8.01 -2.48
CA GLN A 248 18.20 8.67 -1.27
C GLN A 248 17.33 8.43 -0.03
N ILE A 249 16.08 8.04 -0.19
CA ILE A 249 15.09 7.98 0.91
C ILE A 249 14.80 6.55 1.36
N ASP A 250 14.37 6.38 2.61
CA ASP A 250 13.84 5.12 3.11
C ASP A 250 12.61 4.66 2.30
N ILE A 251 12.78 3.57 1.55
CA ILE A 251 11.75 2.96 0.69
C ILE A 251 10.73 2.08 1.46
N THR A 252 10.74 2.09 2.79
CA THR A 252 9.75 1.37 3.60
C THR A 252 8.32 1.76 3.17
N GLN A 253 7.51 0.79 2.75
CA GLN A 253 6.19 1.02 2.16
C GLN A 253 5.08 1.12 3.21
N PHE A 254 5.27 0.41 4.32
CA PHE A 254 4.40 0.39 5.48
C PHE A 254 5.24 0.28 6.74
N SER A 255 4.93 1.05 7.77
CA SER A 255 5.51 0.89 9.11
C SER A 255 4.52 1.33 10.18
N LYS A 256 4.14 0.43 11.08
CA LYS A 256 3.23 0.71 12.18
C LYS A 256 3.72 0.07 13.46
N TYR A 257 3.75 0.84 14.53
CA TYR A 257 3.95 0.34 15.88
C TYR A 257 2.61 0.19 16.57
N LEU A 258 2.38 -0.96 17.19
CA LEU A 258 1.13 -1.31 17.87
C LEU A 258 1.47 -1.76 19.28
N ASN A 259 0.69 -1.31 20.26
CA ASN A 259 0.84 -1.75 21.65
C ASN A 259 -0.47 -2.30 22.20
N TYR A 260 -0.33 -3.32 23.04
CA TYR A 260 -1.39 -3.84 23.88
C TYR A 260 -0.80 -4.20 25.25
N GLN A 261 -1.16 -3.39 26.26
CA GLN A 261 -0.55 -3.46 27.60
C GLN A 261 0.98 -3.36 27.52
N LYS A 262 1.70 -4.42 27.91
CA LYS A 262 3.18 -4.49 27.87
C LYS A 262 3.73 -5.05 26.55
N TYR A 263 2.88 -5.54 25.66
CA TYR A 263 3.30 -6.17 24.41
C TYR A 263 3.28 -5.14 23.29
N GLY A 264 4.35 -5.12 22.49
CA GLY A 264 4.47 -4.24 21.33
C GLY A 264 4.73 -5.04 20.05
N PHE A 265 4.31 -4.50 18.92
CA PHE A 265 4.60 -5.04 17.59
C PHE A 265 5.04 -3.92 16.67
N LEU A 266 6.25 -4.03 16.11
CA LEU A 266 6.62 -3.25 14.94
C LEU A 266 6.32 -4.07 13.69
N VAL A 267 5.39 -3.59 12.88
CA VAL A 267 5.03 -4.17 11.59
C VAL A 267 5.60 -3.29 10.51
N SER A 268 6.40 -3.84 9.59
CA SER A 268 6.92 -3.08 8.46
C SER A 268 6.94 -3.88 7.17
N VAL A 269 6.87 -3.18 6.05
CA VAL A 269 7.01 -3.75 4.71
C VAL A 269 8.10 -3.00 3.97
N LYS A 270 9.06 -3.76 3.46
CA LYS A 270 10.05 -3.27 2.52
C LYS A 270 10.09 -4.24 1.35
N GLU A 271 9.95 -3.71 0.15
CA GLU A 271 9.81 -4.51 -1.09
C GLU A 271 8.62 -5.47 -0.99
N ASP A 272 8.84 -6.79 -1.00
CA ASP A 272 7.82 -7.83 -0.90
C ASP A 272 7.87 -8.58 0.45
N THR A 273 8.59 -8.04 1.43
CA THR A 273 8.81 -8.68 2.72
C THR A 273 8.07 -7.94 3.83
N LEU A 274 7.04 -8.59 4.37
CA LEU A 274 6.41 -8.23 5.63
C LEU A 274 7.31 -8.68 6.80
N THR A 275 7.64 -7.76 7.68
CA THR A 275 8.41 -7.99 8.90
C THR A 275 7.56 -7.68 10.12
N VAL A 276 7.51 -8.60 11.08
CA VAL A 276 6.86 -8.43 12.39
C VAL A 276 7.90 -8.63 13.48
N MET A 277 8.15 -7.60 14.27
CA MET A 277 9.04 -7.65 15.42
C MET A 277 8.22 -7.46 16.70
N PRO A 278 7.97 -8.54 17.46
CA PRO A 278 7.33 -8.45 18.77
C PRO A 278 8.29 -7.88 19.83
N ASN A 279 7.71 -7.33 20.89
CA ASN A 279 8.38 -6.86 22.09
C ASN A 279 7.54 -7.22 23.32
N GLY A 280 8.21 -7.51 24.44
CA GLY A 280 7.56 -7.77 25.73
C GLY A 280 7.27 -9.25 26.00
N LEU A 281 7.75 -10.17 25.15
CA LEU A 281 7.65 -11.61 25.34
C LEU A 281 8.76 -12.13 26.26
N GLU A 282 8.45 -13.11 27.11
CA GLU A 282 9.42 -13.64 28.09
C GLU A 282 10.55 -14.46 27.45
N ASN A 283 10.23 -15.29 26.44
CA ASN A 283 11.17 -16.26 25.90
C ASN A 283 11.64 -15.91 24.50
N ASP A 284 10.73 -15.43 23.64
CA ASP A 284 10.99 -15.31 22.22
C ASP A 284 10.45 -14.00 21.64
N ASN A 285 11.35 -13.07 21.36
CA ASN A 285 11.05 -11.82 20.64
C ASN A 285 11.65 -11.84 19.21
N GLN A 286 11.76 -13.03 18.60
CA GLN A 286 12.34 -13.15 17.26
C GLN A 286 11.53 -12.36 16.22
N VAL A 287 12.24 -11.91 15.19
CA VAL A 287 11.65 -11.21 14.04
C VAL A 287 11.06 -12.23 13.09
N TYR A 288 9.79 -12.08 12.74
CA TYR A 288 9.09 -12.89 11.74
C TYR A 288 9.14 -12.18 10.40
N LYS A 289 9.47 -12.91 9.35
CA LYS A 289 9.47 -12.41 7.97
C LYS A 289 8.60 -13.29 7.11
N THR A 290 7.68 -12.67 6.39
CA THR A 290 6.74 -13.34 5.49
C THR A 290 6.77 -12.63 4.15
N CYS A 291 6.81 -13.37 3.06
CA CYS A 291 6.67 -12.77 1.74
C CYS A 291 5.19 -12.53 1.45
N ILE A 292 4.91 -11.35 0.92
CA ILE A 292 3.56 -10.91 0.57
C ILE A 292 3.48 -10.74 -0.95
N LEU A 293 2.26 -10.85 -1.48
CA LEU A 293 2.02 -10.71 -2.92
C LEU A 293 1.20 -9.45 -3.24
N GLY A 294 0.51 -8.91 -2.24
CA GLY A 294 -0.25 -7.68 -2.33
C GLY A 294 0.32 -6.58 -1.45
N THR A 295 -0.54 -5.59 -1.19
CA THR A 295 -0.19 -4.39 -0.42
C THR A 295 -0.76 -4.49 0.99
N ILE A 296 0.07 -4.21 2.01
CA ILE A 296 -0.41 -4.06 3.38
C ILE A 296 -1.10 -2.72 3.55
N THR A 297 -2.36 -2.74 3.97
CA THR A 297 -3.19 -1.54 4.10
C THR A 297 -3.29 -1.04 5.53
N ASN A 298 -3.30 -1.95 6.52
CA ASN A 298 -3.34 -1.62 7.94
C ASN A 298 -2.89 -2.81 8.79
N ALA A 299 -2.69 -2.56 10.08
CA ALA A 299 -2.52 -3.59 11.09
C ALA A 299 -3.19 -3.13 12.40
N GLU A 300 -3.77 -4.07 13.14
CA GLU A 300 -4.48 -3.85 14.39
C GLU A 300 -4.11 -4.94 15.40
N THR A 301 -4.24 -4.63 16.69
CA THR A 301 -4.00 -5.58 17.76
C THR A 301 -5.10 -5.54 18.82
N GLY A 302 -5.46 -6.69 19.36
CA GLY A 302 -6.49 -6.84 20.37
C GLY A 302 -6.60 -8.30 20.83
N ASP A 303 -7.23 -8.54 21.98
CA ASP A 303 -7.44 -9.86 22.56
C ASP A 303 -8.70 -10.51 21.94
N LEU A 304 -8.56 -11.20 20.81
CA LEU A 304 -9.69 -11.69 20.00
C LEU A 304 -10.28 -13.00 20.53
N ASN A 305 -9.49 -13.79 21.26
CA ASN A 305 -9.94 -15.03 21.88
C ASN A 305 -10.26 -14.89 23.39
N VAL A 306 -10.06 -13.70 23.97
CA VAL A 306 -10.37 -13.36 25.37
C VAL A 306 -9.55 -14.19 26.36
N ASP A 307 -8.28 -14.44 26.02
CA ASP A 307 -7.34 -15.18 26.87
C ASP A 307 -6.39 -14.25 27.68
N GLY A 308 -6.55 -12.94 27.53
CA GLY A 308 -5.73 -11.91 28.17
C GLY A 308 -4.46 -11.55 27.40
N PHE A 309 -4.16 -12.23 26.29
CA PHE A 309 -3.03 -11.95 25.42
C PHE A 309 -3.51 -11.44 24.06
N PRO A 310 -2.80 -10.48 23.44
CA PRO A 310 -3.25 -9.91 22.19
C PRO A 310 -2.91 -10.79 20.99
N GLU A 311 -3.80 -10.73 20.00
CA GLU A 311 -3.52 -11.00 18.61
C GLU A 311 -3.07 -9.74 17.87
N LEU A 312 -2.22 -9.94 16.87
CA LEU A 312 -1.88 -8.95 15.85
C LEU A 312 -2.46 -9.43 14.51
N ILE A 313 -3.31 -8.61 13.89
CA ILE A 313 -3.88 -8.88 12.56
C ILE A 313 -3.41 -7.81 11.59
N ILE A 314 -2.79 -8.24 10.49
CA ILE A 314 -2.26 -7.37 9.44
C ILE A 314 -3.07 -7.62 8.17
N TYR A 315 -3.57 -6.57 7.55
CA TYR A 315 -4.46 -6.66 6.39
C TYR A 315 -3.68 -6.47 5.10
N GLU A 316 -3.88 -7.39 4.17
CA GLU A 316 -3.29 -7.38 2.84
C GLU A 316 -4.42 -7.33 1.81
N VAL A 317 -4.26 -6.54 0.76
CA VAL A 317 -5.13 -6.56 -0.42
C VAL A 317 -4.32 -6.94 -1.65
N SER A 318 -4.89 -7.78 -2.51
CA SER A 318 -4.25 -8.17 -3.77
C SER A 318 -4.18 -7.01 -4.78
N ASP A 319 -3.13 -6.98 -5.61
CA ASP A 319 -2.92 -5.95 -6.65
C ASP A 319 -3.97 -5.98 -7.80
N GLY A 320 -4.83 -7.02 -7.88
CA GLY A 320 -5.87 -7.11 -8.90
C GLY A 320 -7.05 -6.16 -8.66
N SER A 321 -7.85 -5.89 -9.71
CA SER A 321 -8.98 -4.94 -9.66
C SER A 321 -10.04 -5.25 -8.61
N GLY A 322 -10.18 -6.52 -8.23
CA GLY A 322 -11.09 -6.93 -7.15
C GLY A 322 -10.54 -6.63 -5.76
N SER A 323 -9.27 -6.27 -5.59
CA SER A 323 -8.63 -5.95 -4.30
C SER A 323 -9.03 -6.92 -3.18
N TYR A 324 -8.90 -8.22 -3.46
CA TYR A 324 -9.30 -9.27 -2.54
C TYR A 324 -8.46 -9.19 -1.27
N GLY A 325 -9.13 -9.23 -0.13
CA GLY A 325 -8.51 -9.10 1.17
C GLY A 325 -8.07 -10.45 1.76
N SER A 326 -6.87 -10.43 2.33
CA SER A 326 -6.33 -11.49 3.18
C SER A 326 -5.77 -10.89 4.48
N ILE A 327 -5.42 -11.77 5.42
CA ILE A 327 -4.78 -11.36 6.67
C ILE A 327 -3.48 -12.16 6.90
N HIS A 328 -2.57 -11.55 7.63
CA HIS A 328 -1.51 -12.23 8.37
C HIS A 328 -1.80 -12.05 9.85
N GLY A 329 -2.21 -13.11 10.52
CA GLY A 329 -2.55 -13.07 11.95
C GLY A 329 -1.49 -13.75 12.80
N TYR A 330 -1.17 -13.15 13.93
CA TYR A 330 -0.25 -13.66 14.94
C TYR A 330 -0.91 -13.59 16.32
N SER A 331 -0.55 -14.50 17.21
CA SER A 331 -1.15 -14.62 18.53
C SER A 331 -0.06 -14.91 19.57
N ILE A 332 -0.11 -14.19 20.69
CA ILE A 332 0.82 -14.36 21.80
C ILE A 332 0.39 -15.56 22.65
N ASN A 333 1.31 -16.48 22.90
CA ASN A 333 1.07 -17.67 23.70
C ASN A 333 1.54 -17.44 25.14
N ASN A 334 0.60 -17.22 26.05
CA ASN A 334 0.87 -17.10 27.49
C ASN A 334 1.94 -16.04 27.84
N GLY A 335 2.09 -15.00 27.01
CA GLY A 335 3.09 -13.95 27.19
C GLY A 335 4.54 -14.36 26.88
N LYS A 336 4.75 -15.57 26.35
CA LYS A 336 6.09 -16.17 26.22
C LYS A 336 6.63 -16.20 24.80
N SER A 337 5.78 -16.49 23.83
CA SER A 337 6.16 -16.64 22.43
C SER A 337 5.05 -16.15 21.49
N LEU A 338 5.38 -15.94 20.22
CA LEU A 338 4.43 -15.58 19.17
C LEU A 338 4.23 -16.76 18.22
N SER A 339 3.00 -16.98 17.75
CA SER A 339 2.72 -17.95 16.70
C SER A 339 1.76 -17.39 15.66
N MET A 340 1.83 -17.89 14.42
CA MET A 340 0.86 -17.53 13.40
C MET A 340 -0.52 -18.13 13.70
N THR A 341 -1.57 -17.43 13.32
CA THR A 341 -2.93 -17.97 13.27
C THR A 341 -3.19 -18.62 11.90
N GLY A 342 -4.27 -19.39 11.80
CA GLY A 342 -4.78 -19.90 10.54
C GLY A 342 -5.32 -18.78 9.64
N LYS A 343 -5.32 -19.03 8.33
CA LYS A 343 -5.90 -18.10 7.34
C LYS A 343 -7.41 -17.99 7.51
N LEU A 344 -7.98 -16.89 7.03
CA LEU A 344 -9.42 -16.77 6.87
C LEU A 344 -9.95 -17.80 5.86
N PRO A 345 -11.20 -18.29 6.03
CA PRO A 345 -11.88 -19.06 5.00
C PRO A 345 -11.96 -18.28 3.68
N ASP A 346 -11.67 -18.95 2.56
CA ASP A 346 -11.89 -18.38 1.23
C ASP A 346 -13.40 -18.38 0.94
N LEU A 347 -13.99 -17.18 0.87
CA LEU A 347 -15.44 -17.02 0.68
C LEU A 347 -15.93 -17.59 -0.65
N ARG A 348 -15.05 -17.73 -1.64
CA ARG A 348 -15.40 -18.34 -2.93
C ARG A 348 -15.72 -19.83 -2.79
N ASN A 349 -15.21 -20.46 -1.73
CA ASN A 349 -15.43 -21.87 -1.42
C ASN A 349 -16.55 -22.07 -0.38
N VAL A 350 -17.29 -21.02 -0.02
CA VAL A 350 -18.44 -21.09 0.89
C VAL A 350 -19.68 -20.74 0.09
N ASP A 351 -20.48 -21.75 -0.28
CA ASP A 351 -21.62 -21.61 -1.21
C ASP A 351 -22.60 -20.49 -0.83
N SER A 352 -22.84 -20.28 0.46
CA SER A 352 -23.74 -19.22 0.95
C SER A 352 -23.14 -17.82 0.88
N LEU A 353 -21.82 -17.68 0.79
CA LEU A 353 -21.10 -16.40 0.85
C LEU A 353 -20.43 -16.02 -0.47
N SER A 354 -20.26 -16.97 -1.39
CA SER A 354 -19.65 -16.74 -2.71
C SER A 354 -20.54 -15.88 -3.62
N ARG A 355 -21.87 -15.88 -3.42
CA ARG A 355 -22.80 -15.12 -4.26
C ARG A 355 -22.59 -13.62 -4.13
N GLY A 356 -22.26 -12.98 -5.26
CA GLY A 356 -22.06 -11.54 -5.35
C GLY A 356 -20.77 -11.05 -4.68
N TYR A 357 -19.86 -11.95 -4.29
CA TYR A 357 -18.58 -11.58 -3.70
C TYR A 357 -17.52 -11.37 -4.78
N MET A 358 -16.99 -10.14 -4.91
CA MET A 358 -15.96 -9.78 -5.90
C MET A 358 -14.76 -9.04 -5.28
N GLY A 359 -14.51 -9.24 -3.99
CA GLY A 359 -13.43 -8.59 -3.26
C GLY A 359 -13.85 -7.23 -2.69
N HIS A 360 -12.94 -6.25 -2.70
CA HIS A 360 -13.06 -4.94 -2.02
C HIS A 360 -13.30 -5.12 -0.52
N ASP A 361 -12.50 -6.02 0.04
CA ASP A 361 -12.61 -6.41 1.44
C ASP A 361 -11.99 -5.33 2.32
N GLU A 362 -12.76 -4.89 3.31
CA GLU A 362 -12.28 -4.04 4.39
C GLU A 362 -12.34 -4.84 5.70
N PHE A 363 -11.24 -4.79 6.45
CA PHE A 363 -11.11 -5.45 7.74
C PHE A 363 -11.02 -4.44 8.89
N ALA A 364 -11.53 -4.84 10.05
CA ALA A 364 -11.36 -4.11 11.30
C ALA A 364 -11.47 -5.05 12.50
N ILE A 365 -10.77 -4.76 13.59
CA ILE A 365 -11.09 -5.37 14.89
C ILE A 365 -12.20 -4.53 15.54
N VAL A 366 -13.31 -5.17 15.86
CA VAL A 366 -14.42 -4.55 16.60
C VAL A 366 -14.62 -5.33 17.88
N GLU A 367 -14.30 -4.69 19.01
CA GLU A 367 -14.22 -5.33 20.33
C GLU A 367 -13.23 -6.52 20.28
N ASN A 368 -13.71 -7.74 20.51
CA ASN A 368 -12.92 -8.97 20.49
C ASN A 368 -13.23 -9.81 19.23
N THR A 369 -13.53 -9.17 18.10
CA THR A 369 -13.98 -9.86 16.88
C THR A 369 -13.34 -9.24 15.65
N LEU A 370 -12.83 -10.09 14.75
CA LEU A 370 -12.39 -9.63 13.44
C LEU A 370 -13.60 -9.49 12.51
N VAL A 371 -13.78 -8.31 11.94
CA VAL A 371 -14.85 -8.00 10.99
C VAL A 371 -14.27 -7.87 9.60
N ARG A 372 -14.97 -8.43 8.61
CA ARG A 372 -14.74 -8.23 7.18
C ARG A 372 -16.01 -7.70 6.55
N ARG A 373 -15.93 -6.62 5.78
CA ARG A 373 -17.06 -6.11 4.99
C ARG A 373 -16.66 -5.92 3.54
N PHE A 374 -17.62 -6.09 2.65
CA PHE A 374 -17.45 -5.88 1.21
C PHE A 374 -18.80 -5.59 0.54
N PRO A 375 -18.81 -4.89 -0.60
CA PRO A 375 -20.02 -4.71 -1.40
C PRO A 375 -20.46 -6.03 -2.05
N VAL A 376 -21.78 -6.24 -2.11
CA VAL A 376 -22.40 -7.35 -2.85
C VAL A 376 -22.75 -6.88 -4.25
N TYR A 377 -22.33 -7.65 -5.25
CA TYR A 377 -22.55 -7.37 -6.66
C TYR A 377 -23.80 -8.08 -7.18
N ASN A 378 -24.69 -7.34 -7.82
CA ASN A 378 -25.84 -7.84 -8.54
C ASN A 378 -25.45 -8.27 -9.97
N THR A 379 -26.32 -9.04 -10.62
CA THR A 379 -26.12 -9.41 -12.03
C THR A 379 -26.06 -8.17 -12.91
N GLY A 380 -24.97 -8.00 -13.66
CA GLY A 380 -24.73 -6.86 -14.52
C GLY A 380 -23.91 -5.73 -13.89
N ASP A 381 -23.63 -5.80 -12.58
CA ASP A 381 -22.73 -4.84 -11.94
C ASP A 381 -21.31 -4.97 -12.51
N THR A 382 -20.66 -3.83 -12.69
CA THR A 382 -19.22 -3.75 -12.96
C THR A 382 -18.45 -3.75 -11.64
N ASN A 383 -17.19 -4.17 -11.66
CA ASN A 383 -16.32 -4.15 -10.48
C ASN A 383 -16.18 -2.75 -9.82
N ALA A 384 -16.33 -1.66 -10.58
CA ALA A 384 -16.24 -0.30 -10.07
C ALA A 384 -17.55 0.23 -9.48
N ASN A 385 -18.70 -0.38 -9.81
CA ASN A 385 -20.03 0.13 -9.47
C ASN A 385 -20.93 -0.99 -8.94
N PRO A 386 -20.66 -1.50 -7.72
CA PRO A 386 -21.60 -2.39 -7.05
C PRO A 386 -22.90 -1.66 -6.72
N THR A 387 -24.04 -2.29 -6.98
CA THR A 387 -25.38 -1.76 -6.70
C THR A 387 -26.12 -2.54 -5.61
N GLY A 388 -25.53 -3.60 -5.08
CA GLY A 388 -26.11 -4.39 -4.00
C GLY A 388 -25.85 -3.80 -2.60
N LYS A 389 -26.16 -4.62 -1.60
CA LYS A 389 -25.95 -4.31 -0.17
C LYS A 389 -24.49 -4.38 0.21
N THR A 390 -24.16 -3.96 1.43
CA THR A 390 -22.90 -4.35 2.07
C THR A 390 -23.09 -5.65 2.82
N ARG A 391 -22.22 -6.64 2.58
CA ARG A 391 -22.16 -7.85 3.39
C ARG A 391 -21.04 -7.71 4.41
N GLN A 392 -21.36 -8.04 5.66
CA GLN A 392 -20.42 -8.06 6.77
C GLN A 392 -20.36 -9.44 7.39
N ILE A 393 -19.14 -9.94 7.58
CA ILE A 393 -18.82 -11.21 8.23
C ILE A 393 -18.03 -10.91 9.50
N GLN A 394 -18.44 -11.54 10.59
CA GLN A 394 -17.74 -11.53 11.87
C GLN A 394 -17.06 -12.88 12.07
N TYR A 395 -15.80 -12.85 12.49
CA TYR A 395 -15.01 -14.03 12.77
C TYR A 395 -14.61 -14.09 14.24
N LYS A 396 -14.78 -15.25 14.85
CA LYS A 396 -14.19 -15.58 16.15
C LYS A 396 -12.90 -16.35 15.96
N LEU A 397 -11.90 -16.02 16.76
CA LEU A 397 -10.68 -16.80 16.86
C LEU A 397 -10.89 -17.90 17.89
N ILE A 398 -10.72 -19.15 17.47
CA ILE A 398 -10.87 -20.32 18.35
C ILE A 398 -9.65 -21.20 18.28
N GLU A 399 -9.48 -22.08 19.27
CA GLU A 399 -8.44 -23.11 19.24
C GLU A 399 -8.68 -24.08 18.07
N GLY A 400 -7.58 -24.43 17.39
CA GLY A 400 -7.54 -25.44 16.33
C GLY A 400 -6.57 -26.56 16.68
N GLU A 401 -6.47 -27.57 15.80
CA GLU A 401 -5.61 -28.73 16.07
C GLU A 401 -4.11 -28.39 16.08
N ALA A 402 -3.70 -27.43 15.24
CA ALA A 402 -2.31 -26.99 15.13
C ALA A 402 -2.14 -25.48 15.39
N LEU A 403 -3.03 -24.66 14.85
CA LEU A 403 -3.03 -23.21 15.00
C LEU A 403 -4.42 -22.74 15.41
N ARG A 404 -4.50 -21.64 16.16
CA ARG A 404 -5.74 -20.90 16.36
C ARG A 404 -6.32 -20.53 15.00
N LYS A 405 -7.63 -20.69 14.81
CA LYS A 405 -8.29 -20.53 13.51
C LYS A 405 -9.47 -19.56 13.61
N PHE A 406 -9.63 -18.75 12.57
CA PHE A 406 -10.82 -17.92 12.43
C PHE A 406 -11.99 -18.74 11.90
N VAL A 407 -13.12 -18.69 12.60
CA VAL A 407 -14.38 -19.29 12.18
C VAL A 407 -15.43 -18.20 11.98
N ILE A 408 -16.29 -18.39 10.97
CA ILE A 408 -17.42 -17.49 10.73
C ILE A 408 -18.38 -17.62 11.91
N ASP A 409 -18.68 -16.49 12.54
CA ASP A 409 -19.60 -16.40 13.68
C ASP A 409 -20.95 -15.82 13.25
N LYS A 410 -20.91 -14.70 12.52
CA LYS A 410 -22.13 -14.00 12.09
C LYS A 410 -21.96 -13.39 10.71
N VAL A 411 -23.05 -13.40 9.93
CA VAL A 411 -23.14 -12.74 8.62
C VAL A 411 -24.37 -11.83 8.61
N VAL A 412 -24.21 -10.59 8.15
CA VAL A 412 -25.27 -9.60 8.03
C VAL A 412 -25.15 -8.89 6.68
N GLU A 413 -26.28 -8.54 6.09
CA GLU A 413 -26.35 -7.66 4.91
C GLU A 413 -27.20 -6.43 5.24
N TYR A 414 -26.72 -5.25 4.86
CA TYR A 414 -27.41 -3.98 5.08
C TYR A 414 -27.34 -3.05 3.89
#